data_AF-A0A177GDL4-F1
#
_entry.id   AF-A0A177GDL4-F1
#
_cell.length_a   1.000
_cell.length_b   1.000
_cell.length_c   1.000
_cell.angle_alpha   90.00
_cell.angle_beta   90.00
_cell.angle_gamma   90.00
#
_symmetry.space_group_name_H-M   'P 1'
#
loop_
_entity.id
_entity.type
_entity.pdbx_description
1 polymer ?
#
loop_
_entity_poly.entity_id
_entity_poly.type
_entity_poly.pdbx_seq_one_letter_code
_entity_poly.pdbx_strand_id
1 'polypeptide(L)'
;MAEEMVRRLQRLPDVEVAVMTSRPDLKDRGNASLRYSVDGCPVLGVRVPPDHDRVGGLDNATATGQFRQWLAAMKPDVVHFHATQGLGLGLLRACIEAGVPYVVTPA
;
A
#
# COMPACT_ATOMS: atom_id res chain seq x y z
N MET A 1 6.54 -14.07 -1.07
CA MET A 1 6.64 -12.97 -2.05
C MET A 1 5.23 -12.49 -2.35
N ALA A 2 4.95 -11.19 -2.19
CA ALA A 2 3.62 -10.62 -2.35
C ALA A 2 3.06 -10.86 -3.77
N GLU A 3 3.92 -10.92 -4.77
CA GLU A 3 3.58 -11.14 -6.18
C GLU A 3 2.90 -12.48 -6.42
N GLU A 4 3.41 -13.57 -5.84
CA GLU A 4 2.81 -14.90 -5.99
C GLU A 4 1.43 -14.98 -5.32
N MET A 5 1.25 -14.25 -4.21
CA MET A 5 -0.06 -14.14 -3.55
C MET A 5 -1.07 -13.43 -4.46
N VAL A 6 -0.68 -12.29 -5.06
CA VAL A 6 -1.52 -11.56 -6.03
C VAL A 6 -1.90 -12.48 -7.19
N ARG A 7 -0.93 -13.19 -7.80
CA ARG A 7 -1.20 -14.13 -8.90
C ARG A 7 -2.18 -15.23 -8.55
N ARG A 8 -2.14 -15.75 -7.32
CA ARG A 8 -3.08 -16.79 -6.86
C ARG A 8 -4.47 -16.22 -6.60
N LEU A 9 -4.55 -15.06 -5.95
CA LEU A 9 -5.81 -14.40 -5.62
C LEU A 9 -6.55 -13.96 -6.89
N GLN A 10 -5.86 -13.45 -7.90
CA GLN A 10 -6.44 -13.08 -9.19
C GLN A 10 -7.04 -14.26 -9.98
N ARG A 11 -6.77 -15.52 -9.59
CA ARG A 11 -7.41 -16.71 -10.20
C ARG A 11 -8.75 -17.05 -9.57
N LEU A 12 -9.10 -16.41 -8.45
CA LEU A 12 -10.38 -16.60 -7.81
C LEU A 12 -11.40 -15.67 -8.49
N PRO A 13 -12.56 -16.18 -8.95
CA PRO A 13 -13.49 -15.42 -9.78
C PRO A 13 -14.12 -14.22 -9.07
N ASP A 14 -14.23 -14.28 -7.74
CA ASP A 14 -14.91 -13.28 -6.91
C ASP A 14 -13.90 -12.45 -6.07
N VAL A 15 -12.64 -12.39 -6.50
CA VAL A 15 -11.59 -11.64 -5.78
C VAL A 15 -10.91 -10.66 -6.73
N GLU A 16 -11.05 -9.37 -6.41
CA GLU A 16 -10.28 -8.31 -7.03
C GLU A 16 -9.11 -7.91 -6.13
N VAL A 17 -7.94 -7.68 -6.73
CA VAL A 17 -6.72 -7.32 -6.01
C VAL A 17 -6.16 -6.03 -6.57
N ALA A 18 -5.87 -5.09 -5.68
CA ALA A 18 -5.09 -3.89 -5.96
C ALA A 18 -3.93 -3.79 -4.96
N VAL A 19 -2.79 -3.31 -5.43
CA VAL A 19 -1.55 -3.27 -4.65
C VAL A 19 -1.15 -1.83 -4.40
N MET A 20 -0.71 -1.54 -3.18
CA MET A 20 0.09 -0.35 -2.88
C MET A 20 1.48 -0.80 -2.45
N THR A 21 2.53 -0.20 -3.00
CA THR A 21 3.92 -0.57 -2.72
C THR A 21 4.83 0.65 -2.71
N SER A 22 6.04 0.51 -2.17
CA SER A 22 7.07 1.54 -2.32
C SER A 22 7.55 1.62 -3.76
N ARG A 23 7.96 2.81 -4.19
CA ARG A 23 8.60 3.05 -5.50
C ARG A 23 10.03 3.56 -5.31
N PRO A 24 10.94 3.34 -6.28
CA PRO A 24 12.27 3.96 -6.25
C PRO A 24 12.17 5.48 -6.21
N ASP A 25 13.20 6.11 -5.66
CA ASP A 25 13.32 7.57 -5.69
C ASP A 25 13.59 8.02 -7.13
N LEU A 26 12.71 8.90 -7.64
CA LEU A 26 12.79 9.41 -9.01
C LEU A 26 12.97 10.92 -8.93
N LYS A 27 14.12 11.41 -9.42
CA LYS A 27 14.58 12.81 -9.29
C LYS A 27 13.50 13.84 -9.66
N ASP A 28 12.69 13.58 -10.69
CA ASP A 28 11.69 14.52 -11.21
C ASP A 28 10.25 14.25 -10.72
N ARG A 29 10.06 13.37 -9.73
CA ARG A 29 8.71 13.00 -9.23
C ARG A 29 8.47 13.34 -7.77
N GLY A 30 9.50 13.75 -7.02
CA GLY A 30 9.37 14.10 -5.60
C GLY A 30 8.50 13.09 -4.84
N ASN A 31 7.49 13.59 -4.12
CA ASN A 31 6.53 12.78 -3.34
C ASN A 31 5.31 12.26 -4.12
N ALA A 32 5.22 12.50 -5.44
CA ALA A 32 4.06 12.08 -6.23
C ALA A 32 3.92 10.55 -6.21
N SER A 33 2.69 10.03 -6.18
CA SER A 33 2.46 8.60 -6.40
C SER A 33 2.52 8.25 -7.88
N LEU A 34 2.78 6.98 -8.18
CA LEU A 34 2.66 6.41 -9.52
C LEU A 34 1.48 5.45 -9.53
N ARG A 35 0.64 5.52 -10.57
CA ARG A 35 -0.40 4.54 -10.83
C ARG A 35 -0.05 3.80 -12.11
N TYR A 36 -0.06 2.48 -12.05
CA TYR A 36 0.22 1.60 -13.20
C TYR A 36 -0.52 0.28 -13.02
N SER A 37 -0.42 -0.61 -14.01
CA SER A 37 -1.00 -1.94 -13.94
C SER A 37 0.05 -3.00 -14.24
N VAL A 38 -0.03 -4.13 -13.54
CA VAL A 38 0.76 -5.34 -13.80
C VAL A 38 -0.21 -6.50 -13.96
N ASP A 39 -0.24 -7.14 -15.12
CA ASP A 39 -1.17 -8.25 -15.41
C ASP A 39 -2.64 -7.93 -15.04
N GLY A 40 -3.07 -6.69 -15.33
CA GLY A 40 -4.42 -6.20 -15.00
C GLY A 40 -4.63 -5.80 -13.54
N CYS A 41 -3.69 -6.08 -12.63
CA CYS A 41 -3.75 -5.64 -11.24
C CYS A 41 -3.39 -4.14 -11.14
N PRO A 42 -4.26 -3.28 -10.56
CA PRO A 42 -3.94 -1.89 -10.30
C PRO A 42 -2.86 -1.76 -9.22
N VAL A 43 -1.83 -0.95 -9.47
CA VAL A 43 -0.73 -0.72 -8.54
C VAL A 43 -0.55 0.78 -8.26
N LEU A 44 -0.46 1.13 -6.98
CA LEU A 44 -0.10 2.44 -6.48
C LEU A 44 1.32 2.41 -5.88
N GLY A 45 2.29 2.97 -6.60
CA GLY A 45 3.64 3.17 -6.11
C GLY A 45 3.77 4.46 -5.31
N VAL A 46 4.21 4.40 -4.05
CA VAL A 46 4.39 5.57 -3.18
C VAL A 46 5.84 5.76 -2.76
N ARG A 47 6.25 7.01 -2.53
CA ARG A 47 7.60 7.28 -2.04
C ARG A 47 7.69 6.96 -0.55
N VAL A 48 8.71 6.18 -0.19
CA VAL A 48 9.11 5.94 1.20
C VAL A 48 10.48 6.60 1.39
N PRO A 49 10.65 7.51 2.36
CA PRO A 49 11.94 8.13 2.63
C PRO A 49 13.01 7.09 2.96
N PRO A 50 14.27 7.29 2.53
CA PRO A 50 15.37 6.37 2.81
C PRO A 50 15.78 6.38 4.29
N ASP A 51 15.59 7.49 5.00
CA ASP A 51 15.82 7.59 6.44
C ASP A 51 14.68 6.90 7.20
N HIS A 52 14.89 5.63 7.48
CA HIS A 52 14.21 4.88 8.52
C HIS A 52 14.64 5.32 9.94
N ASP A 53 15.00 6.59 10.12
CA ASP A 53 15.26 7.10 11.46
C ASP A 53 14.00 6.92 12.30
N ARG A 54 14.20 6.26 13.44
CA ARG A 54 13.23 5.43 14.21
C ARG A 54 11.94 6.14 14.64
N VAL A 55 11.79 7.43 14.34
CA VAL A 55 10.61 8.28 14.58
C VAL A 55 9.86 8.59 13.27
N GLY A 56 10.55 8.76 12.13
CA GLY A 56 9.95 9.00 10.81
C GLY A 56 9.38 7.74 10.16
N GLY A 57 9.91 6.57 10.51
CA GLY A 57 9.33 5.27 10.14
C GLY A 57 8.02 4.93 10.84
N LEU A 58 7.61 5.72 11.85
CA LEU A 58 6.36 5.51 12.59
C LEU A 58 5.14 6.09 11.84
N ASP A 59 5.32 7.17 11.07
CA ASP A 59 4.23 7.85 10.38
C ASP A 59 4.70 8.57 9.10
N ASN A 60 4.59 7.88 7.96
CA ASN A 60 4.73 8.51 6.65
C ASN A 60 3.38 9.16 6.26
N ALA A 61 3.12 10.36 6.77
CA ALA A 61 1.86 11.07 6.55
C ALA A 61 1.50 11.25 5.06
N THR A 62 2.50 11.38 4.19
CA THR A 62 2.28 11.47 2.74
C THR A 62 1.77 10.14 2.17
N ALA A 63 2.43 9.02 2.49
CA ALA A 63 1.98 7.70 2.08
C ALA A 63 0.61 7.36 2.70
N THR A 64 0.38 7.73 3.95
CA THR A 64 -0.93 7.58 4.62
C THR A 64 -2.04 8.35 3.89
N GLY A 65 -1.77 9.60 3.50
CA GLY A 65 -2.73 10.41 2.72
C GLY A 65 -3.04 9.79 1.35
N GLN A 66 -2.02 9.31 0.65
CA GLN A 66 -2.17 8.61 -0.62
C GLN A 66 -2.95 7.29 -0.46
N PHE A 67 -2.67 6.54 0.61
CA PHE A 67 -3.39 5.32 0.95
C PHE A 67 -4.86 5.58 1.26
N ARG A 68 -5.19 6.64 2.01
CA ARG A 68 -6.59 7.01 2.28
C ARG A 68 -7.36 7.28 0.99
N GLN A 69 -6.76 8.00 0.05
CA GLN A 69 -7.38 8.23 -1.27
C GLN A 69 -7.55 6.93 -2.06
N TRP A 70 -6.57 6.02 -1.96
CA TRP A 70 -6.65 4.71 -2.59
C TRP A 70 -7.74 3.84 -1.99
N LEU A 71 -7.82 3.78 -0.66
CA LEU A 71 -8.82 3.04 0.09
C LEU A 71 -10.24 3.51 -0.26
N ALA A 72 -10.45 4.83 -0.34
CA ALA A 72 -11.74 5.41 -0.73
C ALA A 72 -12.13 5.12 -2.19
N ALA A 73 -11.14 5.02 -3.08
CA ALA A 73 -11.37 4.72 -4.50
C ALA A 73 -11.64 3.23 -4.73
N MET A 74 -10.86 2.36 -4.09
CA MET A 74 -10.94 0.90 -4.26
C MET A 74 -12.05 0.26 -3.44
N LYS A 75 -12.40 0.83 -2.28
CA LYS A 75 -13.40 0.31 -1.33
C LYS A 75 -13.25 -1.20 -1.06
N PRO A 76 -12.04 -1.66 -0.65
CA PRO A 76 -11.80 -3.08 -0.47
C PRO A 76 -12.55 -3.63 0.75
N ASP A 77 -12.94 -4.91 0.67
CA ASP A 77 -13.52 -5.64 1.80
C ASP A 77 -12.49 -5.98 2.89
N VAL A 78 -11.21 -6.09 2.51
CA VAL A 78 -10.10 -6.37 3.44
C VAL A 78 -8.79 -5.81 2.90
N VAL A 79 -7.91 -5.36 3.81
CA VAL A 79 -6.53 -4.97 3.48
C VAL A 79 -5.53 -5.98 4.04
N HIS A 80 -4.63 -6.48 3.19
CA HIS A 80 -3.50 -7.29 3.62
C HIS A 80 -2.22 -6.45 3.67
N PHE A 81 -1.62 -6.34 4.86
CA PHE A 81 -0.33 -5.71 5.06
C PHE A 81 0.78 -6.76 5.13
N HIS A 82 1.79 -6.60 4.30
CA HIS A 82 3.01 -7.42 4.29
C HIS A 82 4.22 -6.50 4.21
N ALA A 83 5.27 -6.80 4.98
CA ALA A 83 6.54 -6.06 4.96
C ALA A 83 6.42 -4.52 5.00
N THR A 84 5.56 -3.97 5.87
CA THR A 84 5.22 -2.53 5.92
C THR A 84 6.27 -1.61 6.56
N GLN A 85 7.51 -2.08 6.67
CA GLN A 85 8.60 -1.31 7.25
C GLN A 85 8.78 0.00 6.45
N GLY A 86 8.70 1.15 7.13
CA GLY A 86 8.82 2.48 6.49
C GLY A 86 7.53 3.07 5.92
N LEU A 87 6.43 2.31 5.83
CA LEU A 87 5.12 2.86 5.44
C LEU A 87 4.39 3.52 6.64
N GLY A 88 4.76 3.15 7.87
CA GLY A 88 4.22 3.74 9.11
C GLY A 88 2.88 3.14 9.57
N LEU A 89 2.52 3.40 10.83
CA LEU A 89 1.26 2.94 11.45
C LEU A 89 0.03 3.67 10.91
N GLY A 90 0.22 4.80 10.22
CA GLY A 90 -0.86 5.60 9.64
C GLY A 90 -1.74 4.83 8.66
N LEU A 91 -1.20 3.84 7.94
CA LEU A 91 -1.98 2.97 7.04
C LEU A 91 -2.97 2.09 7.82
N LEU A 92 -2.53 1.50 8.93
CA LEU A 92 -3.40 0.70 9.80
C LEU A 92 -4.51 1.57 10.39
N ARG A 93 -4.15 2.78 10.83
CA ARG A 93 -5.12 3.75 11.35
C ARG A 93 -6.15 4.16 10.30
N ALA A 94 -5.74 4.35 9.05
CA ALA A 94 -6.66 4.64 7.95
C ALA A 94 -7.68 3.52 7.72
N CYS A 95 -7.29 2.25 7.85
CA CYS A 95 -8.23 1.13 7.78
C CYS A 95 -9.25 1.17 8.94
N ILE A 96 -8.78 1.42 10.18
CA ILE A 96 -9.66 1.55 11.35
C ILE A 96 -10.68 2.67 11.15
N GLU A 97 -10.23 3.84 10.69
CA GLU A 97 -11.10 5.00 10.46
C GLU A 97 -12.10 4.79 9.33
N ALA A 98 -11.75 4.01 8.32
CA ALA A 98 -12.63 3.65 7.22
C ALA A 98 -13.56 2.46 7.53
N GLY A 99 -13.40 1.80 8.68
CA GLY A 99 -14.14 0.59 9.02
C GLY A 99 -13.78 -0.62 8.17
N VAL A 100 -12.59 -0.64 7.56
CA VAL A 100 -12.11 -1.73 6.70
C VAL A 100 -11.24 -2.69 7.53
N PRO A 101 -11.57 -3.99 7.61
CA PRO A 101 -10.75 -4.95 8.33
C PRO A 101 -9.40 -5.14 7.64
N TYR A 102 -8.38 -5.50 8.43
CA TYR A 102 -7.05 -5.75 7.89
C TYR A 102 -6.36 -6.93 8.57
N VAL A 103 -5.42 -7.52 7.84
CA VAL A 103 -4.53 -8.59 8.32
C VAL A 103 -3.09 -8.14 8.14
N VAL A 104 -2.22 -8.42 9.11
CA VAL A 104 -0.79 -8.16 9.02
C VAL A 104 -0.03 -9.47 9.02
N THR A 105 0.87 -9.66 8.07
CA THR A 105 1.81 -10.79 8.04
C THR A 105 3.26 -10.31 8.18
N PRO A 106 4.12 -11.05 8.91
CA PRO A 106 5.55 -10.74 8.96
C PRO A 106 6.20 -10.88 7.57
N ALA A 107 7.27 -10.12 7.36
CA ALA A 107 8.14 -10.23 6.18
C ALA A 107 9.03 -11.46 6.27
#